data_AF-A0A445C947-F1
#
_entry.id   AF-A0A445C947-F1
#
_cell.length_a   1.000
_cell.length_b   1.000
_cell.length_c   1.000
_cell.angle_alpha   90.00
_cell.angle_beta   90.00
_cell.angle_gamma   90.00
#
_symmetry.space_group_name_H-M   'P 1'
#
loop_
_entity.id
_entity.type
_entity.pdbx_description
1 polymer ?
#
loop_
_entity_poly.entity_id
_entity_poly.type
_entity_poly.pdbx_seq_one_letter_code
_entity_poly.pdbx_strand_id
1 'polypeptide(L)'
;MHANQLASGNIQVSCFDRQNEVFEVREMPSGLEFAVDLRGLRCDCGEFQVDRIPCRHVFACCANQRLDWKLYVNDVYKMEQVRRVYRARFRPLGNPTTWPAYNGPRFVPNPFLRRVSKGRPRMTRFLNEMDTRMLRRPRRCTLCGAEGHSRSRCRQSASTHAGGDAQ
;
A
#
# COMPACT_ATOMS: atom_id res chain seq x y z
N MET A 1 -1.23 2.33 -6.97
CA MET A 1 -0.68 1.95 -8.29
C MET A 1 -1.17 0.58 -8.76
N HIS A 2 -0.65 -0.56 -8.26
CA HIS A 2 -1.07 -1.89 -8.75
C HIS A 2 -2.58 -2.16 -8.61
N ALA A 3 -3.21 -1.70 -7.52
CA ALA A 3 -4.66 -1.81 -7.34
C ALA A 3 -5.46 -1.04 -8.41
N ASN A 4 -5.04 0.19 -8.75
CA ASN A 4 -5.70 1.01 -9.77
C ASN A 4 -5.58 0.40 -11.16
N GLN A 5 -4.42 -0.20 -11.47
CA GLN A 5 -4.19 -0.90 -12.73
C GLN A 5 -5.02 -2.19 -12.85
N LEU A 6 -5.25 -2.91 -11.74
CA LEU A 6 -6.16 -4.05 -11.74
C LEU A 6 -7.63 -3.60 -11.85
N ALA A 7 -7.99 -2.52 -11.15
CA ALA A 7 -9.36 -1.99 -11.12
C ALA A 7 -9.79 -1.39 -12.46
N SER A 8 -8.86 -1.03 -13.36
CA SER A 8 -9.19 -0.50 -14.69
C SER A 8 -9.81 -1.53 -15.64
N GLY A 9 -9.75 -2.83 -15.33
CA GLY A 9 -10.26 -3.90 -16.19
C GLY A 9 -11.78 -3.87 -16.43
N ASN A 10 -12.54 -3.24 -15.54
CA ASN A 10 -14.01 -3.14 -15.63
C ASN A 10 -14.47 -1.76 -16.15
N ILE A 11 -13.61 -1.03 -16.83
CA ILE A 11 -13.88 0.33 -17.30
C ILE A 11 -13.96 0.31 -18.83
N GLN A 12 -15.08 0.75 -19.37
CA GLN A 12 -15.25 1.00 -20.80
C GLN A 12 -14.79 2.43 -21.12
N VAL A 13 -14.06 2.62 -22.22
CA VAL A 13 -13.54 3.93 -22.63
C VAL A 13 -14.18 4.34 -23.96
N SER A 14 -14.86 5.49 -23.98
CA SER A 14 -15.30 6.19 -25.18
C SER A 14 -14.36 7.37 -25.45
N CYS A 15 -13.86 7.47 -26.68
CA CYS A 15 -13.02 8.61 -27.08
C CYS A 15 -13.92 9.75 -27.56
N PHE A 16 -13.90 10.87 -26.83
CA PHE A 16 -14.69 12.06 -27.18
C PHE A 16 -13.90 12.99 -28.10
N ASP A 17 -12.65 13.31 -27.74
CA ASP A 17 -11.76 14.15 -28.53
C ASP A 17 -10.33 13.60 -28.50
N ARG A 18 -9.91 13.02 -29.62
CA ARG A 18 -8.57 12.45 -29.76
C ARG A 18 -7.48 13.52 -29.82
N GLN A 19 -7.75 14.71 -30.35
CA GLN A 19 -6.74 15.78 -30.48
C GLN A 19 -6.43 16.41 -29.12
N ASN A 20 -7.44 16.50 -28.25
CA ASN A 20 -7.31 17.06 -26.92
C ASN A 20 -7.09 16.01 -25.82
N GLU A 21 -7.01 14.73 -26.18
CA GLU A 21 -6.86 13.58 -25.25
C GLU A 21 -7.93 13.56 -24.15
N VAL A 22 -9.17 13.86 -24.54
CA VAL A 22 -10.35 13.83 -23.66
C VAL A 22 -11.15 12.56 -23.92
N PHE A 23 -11.40 11.84 -22.85
CA PHE A 23 -12.11 10.57 -22.85
C PHE A 23 -13.29 10.62 -21.89
N GLU A 24 -14.33 9.90 -22.24
CA GLU A 24 -15.40 9.54 -21.33
C GLU A 24 -15.19 8.06 -20.97
N VAL A 25 -15.37 7.74 -19.70
CA VAL A 25 -15.20 6.37 -19.22
C VAL A 25 -16.39 5.96 -18.39
N ARG A 26 -16.80 4.71 -18.56
CA ARG A 26 -17.94 4.12 -17.86
C ARG A 26 -17.49 2.95 -17.00
N GLU A 27 -17.83 2.98 -15.72
CA GLU A 27 -17.58 1.88 -14.81
C GLU A 27 -18.66 0.80 -14.95
N MET A 28 -18.29 -0.41 -15.37
CA MET A 28 -19.27 -1.45 -15.75
C MET A 28 -20.06 -2.11 -14.59
N PRO A 29 -19.67 -2.03 -13.29
CA PRO A 29 -20.58 -2.47 -12.22
C PRO A 29 -21.63 -1.41 -11.83
N SER A 30 -21.27 -0.12 -11.93
CA SER A 30 -22.09 1.00 -11.40
C SER A 30 -22.83 1.77 -12.49
N GLY A 31 -22.36 1.69 -13.75
CA GLY A 31 -22.84 2.49 -14.86
C GLY A 31 -22.44 3.97 -14.80
N LEU A 32 -21.63 4.37 -13.82
CA LEU A 32 -21.21 5.77 -13.65
C LEU A 32 -20.22 6.18 -14.74
N GLU A 33 -20.41 7.40 -15.23
CA GLU A 33 -19.61 8.01 -16.28
C GLU A 33 -18.72 9.12 -15.72
N PHE A 34 -17.50 9.21 -16.22
CA PHE A 34 -16.50 10.18 -15.80
C PHE A 34 -15.76 10.73 -17.02
N ALA A 35 -15.45 12.02 -17.02
CA ALA A 35 -14.50 12.57 -17.98
C ALA A 35 -13.06 12.42 -17.48
N VAL A 36 -12.15 12.15 -18.42
CA VAL A 36 -10.71 12.09 -18.22
C VAL A 36 -10.05 13.01 -19.24
N ASP A 37 -9.33 14.01 -18.75
CA ASP A 37 -8.48 14.88 -19.54
C ASP A 37 -7.01 14.54 -19.24
N LEU A 38 -6.36 13.83 -20.16
CA LEU A 38 -4.98 13.39 -19.98
C LEU A 38 -3.99 14.57 -20.08
N ARG A 39 -4.26 15.57 -20.93
CA ARG A 39 -3.40 16.76 -21.09
C ARG A 39 -3.49 17.68 -19.88
N GLY A 40 -4.70 17.88 -19.36
CA GLY A 40 -4.98 18.65 -18.15
C GLY A 40 -4.67 17.91 -16.85
N LEU A 41 -4.25 16.63 -16.92
CA LEU A 41 -3.99 15.76 -15.77
C LEU A 41 -5.19 15.72 -14.79
N ARG A 42 -6.40 15.54 -15.32
CA ARG A 42 -7.65 15.63 -14.57
C ARG A 42 -8.57 14.45 -14.83
N CYS A 43 -9.26 14.00 -13.77
CA CYS A 43 -10.34 13.03 -13.86
C CYS A 43 -11.47 13.42 -12.91
N ASP A 44 -12.73 13.23 -13.30
CA ASP A 44 -13.87 13.59 -12.47
C ASP A 44 -13.98 12.80 -11.16
N CYS A 45 -13.29 11.66 -11.04
CA CYS A 45 -13.22 10.92 -9.78
C CYS A 45 -12.42 11.64 -8.68
N GLY A 46 -11.64 12.67 -9.03
CA GLY A 46 -10.86 13.49 -8.09
C GLY A 46 -9.57 12.83 -7.57
N GLU A 47 -9.47 11.50 -7.58
CA GLU A 47 -8.29 10.76 -7.13
C GLU A 47 -7.01 11.22 -7.86
N PHE A 48 -7.10 11.47 -9.17
CA PHE A 48 -5.94 11.86 -9.97
C PHE A 48 -5.36 13.22 -9.53
N GLN A 49 -6.23 14.16 -9.16
CA GLN A 49 -5.83 15.50 -8.72
C GLN A 49 -5.24 15.48 -7.31
N VAL A 50 -5.83 14.66 -6.43
CA VAL A 50 -5.39 14.53 -5.02
C VAL A 50 -4.07 13.79 -4.94
N ASP A 51 -4.00 12.60 -5.52
CA ASP A 51 -2.83 11.74 -5.42
C ASP A 51 -1.76 12.10 -6.44
N ARG A 52 -2.09 12.88 -7.48
CA ARG A 52 -1.15 13.29 -8.55
C ARG A 52 -0.47 12.10 -9.24
N ILE A 53 -1.14 10.96 -9.21
CA ILE A 53 -0.76 9.71 -9.89
C ILE A 53 -2.01 9.16 -10.60
N PRO A 54 -1.84 8.42 -11.71
CA PRO A 54 -2.96 7.86 -12.45
C PRO A 54 -3.97 7.10 -11.57
N CYS A 55 -5.23 7.50 -11.64
CA CYS A 55 -6.36 6.74 -11.10
C CYS A 55 -6.74 5.60 -12.06
N ARG A 56 -7.69 4.74 -11.65
CA ARG A 56 -8.15 3.60 -12.48
C ARG A 56 -8.68 4.02 -13.86
N HIS A 57 -9.31 5.19 -13.96
CA HIS A 57 -9.84 5.75 -15.21
C HIS A 57 -8.73 6.16 -16.18
N VAL A 58 -7.69 6.82 -15.67
CA VAL A 58 -6.49 7.19 -16.46
C VAL A 58 -5.77 5.93 -16.95
N PHE A 59 -5.65 4.90 -16.11
CA PHE A 59 -5.10 3.60 -16.52
C PHE A 59 -5.90 2.97 -17.65
N ALA A 60 -7.23 3.01 -17.59
CA ALA A 60 -8.09 2.51 -18.66
C ALA A 60 -7.87 3.28 -19.97
N CYS A 61 -7.82 4.60 -19.92
CA CYS A 61 -7.57 5.44 -21.10
C CYS A 61 -6.18 5.15 -21.72
N CYS A 62 -5.14 5.04 -20.88
CA CYS A 62 -3.79 4.73 -21.33
C CYS A 62 -3.73 3.36 -22.01
N ALA A 63 -4.36 2.34 -21.42
CA ALA A 63 -4.42 1.00 -22.01
C ALA A 63 -5.16 1.00 -23.35
N ASN A 64 -6.28 1.73 -23.44
CA ASN A 64 -7.08 1.84 -24.66
C ASN A 64 -6.31 2.53 -25.81
N GLN A 65 -5.55 3.60 -25.49
CA GLN A 65 -4.77 4.36 -26.48
C GLN A 65 -3.33 3.86 -26.66
N ARG A 66 -2.91 2.80 -25.94
CA ARG A 66 -1.53 2.30 -25.91
C ARG A 66 -0.50 3.36 -25.49
N LEU A 67 -0.86 4.20 -24.55
CA LEU A 67 0.00 5.24 -23.99
C LEU A 67 0.73 4.73 -22.74
N ASP A 68 1.95 5.23 -22.51
CA ASP A 68 2.67 4.95 -21.28
C ASP A 68 2.10 5.79 -20.14
N TRP A 69 1.43 5.11 -19.20
CA TRP A 69 0.82 5.76 -18.03
C TRP A 69 1.84 6.52 -17.16
N LYS A 70 3.13 6.15 -17.21
CA LYS A 70 4.18 6.80 -16.42
C LYS A 70 4.36 8.27 -16.78
N LEU A 71 4.00 8.67 -17.99
CA LEU A 71 4.03 10.07 -18.45
C LEU A 71 3.06 10.96 -17.64
N TYR A 72 2.03 10.36 -17.07
CA TYR A 72 0.98 11.05 -16.31
C TYR A 72 1.22 11.00 -14.79
N VAL A 73 2.37 10.53 -14.34
CA VAL A 73 2.78 10.61 -12.93
C VAL A 73 3.43 11.97 -12.69
N ASN A 74 2.97 12.70 -11.67
CA ASN A 74 3.50 14.02 -11.38
C ASN A 74 4.97 13.99 -10.95
N ASP A 75 5.70 15.03 -11.36
CA ASP A 75 7.12 15.20 -11.11
C ASP A 75 7.52 15.18 -9.63
N VAL A 76 6.60 15.51 -8.71
CA VAL A 76 6.85 15.43 -7.26
C VAL A 76 7.34 14.05 -6.81
N TYR A 77 7.00 12.99 -7.55
CA TYR A 77 7.43 11.61 -7.29
C TYR A 77 8.78 11.24 -7.92
N LYS A 78 9.39 12.12 -8.73
CA LYS A 78 10.72 11.88 -9.31
C LYS A 78 11.80 11.96 -8.23
N MET A 79 12.83 11.14 -8.36
CA MET A 79 13.96 11.12 -7.43
C MET A 79 14.69 12.46 -7.32
N GLU A 80 14.68 13.26 -8.38
CA GLU A 80 15.19 14.62 -8.36
C GLU A 80 14.46 15.50 -7.32
N GLN A 81 13.13 15.43 -7.29
CA GLN A 81 12.32 16.20 -6.33
C GLN A 81 12.53 15.69 -4.91
N VAL A 82 12.63 14.37 -4.72
CA VAL A 82 13.00 13.78 -3.41
C VAL A 82 14.34 14.34 -2.93
N ARG A 83 15.38 14.28 -3.77
CA ARG A 83 16.70 14.87 -3.44
C ARG A 83 16.60 16.36 -3.16
N ARG A 84 15.76 17.10 -3.89
CA ARG A 84 15.55 18.54 -3.68
C ARG A 84 14.95 18.84 -2.30
N VAL A 85 13.97 18.05 -1.86
CA VAL A 85 13.36 18.18 -0.51
C VAL A 85 14.39 17.89 0.58
N TYR A 86 15.19 16.84 0.40
CA TYR A 86 16.23 16.44 1.36
C TYR A 86 17.59 17.09 1.15
N ARG A 87 17.70 18.11 0.28
CA ARG A 87 18.98 18.76 -0.02
C ARG A 87 19.56 19.51 1.18
N ALA A 88 18.69 19.93 2.09
CA ALA A 88 19.07 20.68 3.27
C ALA A 88 19.93 19.80 4.17
N ARG A 89 21.15 20.28 4.45
CA ARG A 89 22.02 19.63 5.43
C ARG A 89 21.60 20.08 6.82
N PHE A 90 21.39 19.11 7.71
CA PHE A 90 21.36 19.41 9.13
C PHE A 90 22.71 19.99 9.51
N ARG A 91 22.71 21.15 10.17
CA ARG A 91 23.92 21.63 10.83
C ARG A 91 24.27 20.62 11.92
N PRO A 92 25.55 20.24 12.06
CA PRO A 92 25.98 19.48 13.22
C PRO A 92 25.47 20.19 14.48
N LEU A 93 24.97 19.41 15.43
CA LEU A 93 24.67 19.97 16.74
C LEU A 93 25.97 20.57 17.29
N GLY A 94 25.90 21.80 17.78
CA GLY A 94 27.04 22.43 18.45
C GLY A 94 27.46 21.65 19.69
N ASN A 95 28.59 22.02 20.28
CA ASN A 95 29.04 21.40 21.53
C ASN A 95 27.92 21.47 22.59
N PRO A 96 27.50 20.35 23.21
CA PRO A 96 26.53 20.35 24.29
C PRO A 96 26.82 21.36 25.42
N THR A 97 28.10 21.67 25.67
CA THR A 97 28.49 22.67 26.67
C THR A 97 28.11 24.11 26.31
N THR A 98 27.83 24.38 25.04
CA THR A 98 27.39 25.70 24.54
C THR A 98 25.89 25.81 24.35
N TRP A 99 25.13 24.75 24.65
CA TRP A 99 23.68 24.80 24.49
C TRP A 99 23.07 25.69 25.58
N PRO A 100 22.10 26.56 25.23
CA PRO A 100 21.39 27.34 26.23
C PRO A 100 20.61 26.40 27.18
N ALA A 101 20.39 26.85 28.41
CA ALA A 101 19.56 26.13 29.36
C ALA A 101 18.16 25.88 28.75
N TYR A 102 17.72 24.63 28.76
CA TYR A 102 16.39 24.28 28.27
C TYR A 102 15.33 24.76 29.27
N ASN A 103 14.54 25.77 28.87
CA ASN A 103 13.44 26.33 29.65
C ASN A 103 12.05 25.85 29.17
N GLY A 104 12.01 24.80 28.34
CA GLY A 104 10.77 24.25 27.81
C GLY A 104 10.07 23.29 28.78
N PRO A 105 8.89 22.77 28.41
CA PRO A 105 8.13 21.86 29.26
C PRO A 105 8.93 20.58 29.55
N ARG A 106 9.02 20.23 30.83
CA ARG A 106 9.60 18.96 31.25
C ARG A 106 8.60 17.85 30.96
N PHE A 107 8.92 16.97 30.03
CA PHE A 107 8.15 15.74 29.84
C PHE A 107 8.37 14.83 31.05
N VAL A 108 7.44 14.86 31.99
CA VAL A 108 7.38 13.95 33.12
C VAL A 108 6.39 12.84 32.76
N PRO A 109 6.84 11.60 32.52
CA PRO A 109 5.94 10.49 32.27
C PRO A 109 5.01 10.31 33.46
N ASN A 110 3.70 10.22 33.22
CA ASN A 110 2.74 9.97 34.28
C ASN A 110 2.99 8.58 34.91
N PRO A 111 3.36 8.49 36.20
CA PRO A 111 3.64 7.21 36.86
C PRO A 111 2.45 6.25 36.85
N PHE A 112 1.22 6.75 36.86
CA PHE A 112 0.00 5.95 36.81
C PHE A 112 -0.27 5.34 35.42
N LEU A 113 0.30 5.91 34.37
CA LEU A 113 0.24 5.36 33.01
C LEU A 113 1.44 4.43 32.71
N ARG A 114 2.30 4.18 33.70
CA ARG A 114 3.43 3.29 33.55
C ARG A 114 2.92 1.87 33.34
N ARG A 115 3.22 1.30 32.17
CA ARG A 115 2.86 -0.08 31.86
C ARG A 115 3.67 -1.04 32.73
N VAL A 116 2.99 -1.81 33.58
CA VAL A 116 3.63 -2.74 34.53
C VAL A 116 3.77 -4.15 33.95
N SER A 117 2.93 -4.50 32.97
CA SER A 117 2.95 -5.81 32.33
C SER A 117 4.10 -5.97 31.33
N LYS A 118 4.81 -7.09 31.41
CA LYS A 118 5.78 -7.51 30.39
C LYS A 118 5.05 -7.92 29.11
N GLY A 119 5.61 -7.54 27.97
CA GLY A 119 5.17 -7.98 26.64
C GLY A 119 4.46 -6.92 25.81
N ARG A 120 4.08 -7.32 24.59
CA ARG A 120 3.39 -6.45 23.64
C ARG A 120 1.97 -6.16 24.17
N PRO A 121 1.54 -4.89 24.25
CA PRO A 121 0.17 -4.57 24.66
C PRO A 121 -0.83 -5.22 23.71
N ARG A 122 -1.96 -5.68 24.27
CA ARG A 122 -3.04 -6.26 23.49
C ARG A 122 -3.50 -5.24 22.46
N MET A 123 -3.61 -5.66 21.20
CA MET A 123 -4.09 -4.78 20.15
C MET A 123 -5.58 -4.49 20.42
N THR A 124 -5.91 -3.21 20.61
CA THR A 124 -7.28 -2.73 20.85
C THR A 124 -7.90 -2.04 19.65
N ARG A 125 -7.08 -1.69 18.64
CA ARG A 125 -7.55 -1.06 17.41
C ARG A 125 -8.29 -2.07 16.53
N PHE A 126 -9.33 -1.61 15.85
CA PHE A 126 -9.97 -2.35 14.77
C PHE A 126 -8.97 -2.56 13.62
N LEU A 127 -8.99 -3.77 13.05
CA LEU A 127 -8.16 -4.12 11.91
C LEU A 127 -8.71 -3.43 10.66
N ASN A 128 -7.83 -2.86 9.83
CA ASN A 128 -8.20 -2.30 8.53
C ASN A 128 -7.49 -3.05 7.38
N GLU A 129 -7.66 -2.57 6.15
CA GLU A 129 -7.10 -3.20 4.96
C GLU A 129 -5.58 -3.35 4.99
N MET A 130 -4.86 -2.46 5.68
CA MET A 130 -3.40 -2.54 5.83
C MET A 130 -2.97 -3.72 6.74
N ASP A 131 -3.89 -4.22 7.56
CA ASP A 131 -3.65 -5.31 8.51
C ASP A 131 -4.10 -6.68 8.01
N THR A 132 -4.66 -6.77 6.81
CA THR A 132 -5.03 -8.08 6.22
C THR A 132 -3.83 -9.04 6.17
N ARG A 133 -2.61 -8.51 6.06
CA ARG A 133 -1.35 -9.30 6.13
C ARG A 133 -1.05 -9.87 7.53
N MET A 134 -1.63 -9.28 8.58
CA MET A 134 -1.51 -9.73 9.97
C MET A 134 -2.52 -10.82 10.32
N LEU A 135 -3.60 -10.95 9.55
CA LEU A 135 -4.49 -12.11 9.61
C LEU A 135 -3.69 -13.31 9.12
N ARG A 136 -3.23 -14.13 10.06
CA ARG A 136 -2.50 -15.35 9.71
C ARG A 136 -3.37 -16.16 8.78
N ARG A 137 -2.87 -16.42 7.56
CA ARG A 137 -3.46 -17.42 6.67
C ARG A 137 -3.69 -18.71 7.47
N PRO A 138 -4.79 -19.44 7.25
CA PRO A 138 -5.00 -20.72 7.90
C PRO A 138 -3.74 -21.56 7.76
N ARG A 139 -3.21 -22.04 8.89
CA ARG A 139 -2.00 -22.86 8.87
C ARG A 139 -2.33 -24.13 8.08
N ARG A 140 -1.60 -24.34 6.99
CA ARG A 140 -1.66 -25.57 6.20
C ARG A 140 -0.68 -26.59 6.78
N CYS A 141 -1.12 -27.83 6.85
CA CYS A 141 -0.25 -28.94 7.19
C CYS A 141 0.85 -29.03 6.12
N THR A 142 2.12 -28.98 6.54
CA THR A 142 3.26 -29.08 5.60
C THR A 142 3.44 -30.48 5.01
N LEU A 143 2.66 -31.48 5.47
CA LEU A 143 2.74 -32.87 5.01
C LEU A 143 1.62 -33.20 4.02
N CYS A 144 0.37 -32.83 4.33
CA CYS A 144 -0.78 -33.13 3.46
C CYS A 144 -1.42 -31.91 2.79
N GLY A 145 -0.95 -30.69 3.08
CA GLY A 145 -1.46 -29.44 2.50
C GLY A 145 -2.83 -28.97 3.01
N ALA A 146 -3.55 -29.78 3.79
CA ALA A 146 -4.87 -29.45 4.33
C ALA A 146 -4.79 -28.45 5.49
N GLU A 147 -5.86 -27.64 5.63
CA GLU A 147 -6.01 -26.67 6.71
C GLU A 147 -6.60 -27.34 7.98
N GLY A 148 -6.46 -26.68 9.14
CA GLY A 148 -7.08 -27.13 10.40
C GLY A 148 -6.21 -28.02 11.29
N HIS A 149 -5.01 -28.42 10.86
CA HIS A 149 -4.06 -29.15 11.70
C HIS A 149 -2.59 -28.87 11.31
N SER A 150 -1.67 -29.06 12.26
CA SER A 150 -0.22 -29.02 12.02
C SER A 150 0.32 -30.38 11.59
N ARG A 151 1.53 -30.43 11.03
CA ARG A 151 2.24 -31.68 10.67
C ARG A 151 2.21 -32.72 11.79
N SER A 152 2.41 -32.30 13.04
CA SER A 152 2.41 -33.16 14.22
C SER A 152 1.08 -33.84 14.54
N ARG A 153 -0.04 -33.34 14.00
CA ARG A 153 -1.39 -33.90 14.18
C ARG A 153 -1.97 -34.39 12.85
N CYS A 154 -1.12 -34.60 11.86
CA CYS A 154 -1.55 -35.07 10.55
C CYS A 154 -1.83 -36.56 10.61
N ARG A 155 -2.99 -37.01 10.11
CA ARG A 155 -3.29 -38.46 10.03
C ARG A 155 -2.25 -39.23 9.19
N GLN A 156 -1.62 -38.56 8.24
CA GLN A 156 -0.55 -39.11 7.39
C GLN A 156 0.84 -39.08 8.07
N SER A 157 0.97 -38.61 9.32
CA SER A 157 2.26 -38.68 10.04
C SER A 157 2.58 -40.08 10.55
N ALA A 158 1.57 -40.93 10.75
CA ALA A 158 1.72 -42.29 11.24
C ALA A 158 2.29 -43.28 10.19
N SER A 159 2.27 -42.92 8.90
CA SER A 159 2.77 -43.79 7.81
C SER A 159 4.27 -43.68 7.56
N THR A 160 4.98 -42.81 8.27
CA THR A 160 6.44 -42.58 8.06
C THR A 160 7.36 -43.41 8.96
N HIS A 161 6.82 -44.26 9.84
CA HIS A 161 7.62 -45.07 10.79
C HIS A 161 7.69 -46.58 10.47
N ALA A 162 7.25 -47.01 9.30
CA ALA A 162 7.37 -48.40 8.86
C ALA A 162 8.25 -48.47 7.60
N GLY A 163 9.56 -48.70 7.77
CA GLY A 163 10.47 -48.97 6.67
C GLY A 163 11.90 -48.56 6.98
N GLY A 164 12.66 -49.43 7.64
CA GLY A 164 14.08 -49.20 7.87
C GLY A 164 14.80 -50.22 8.77
N ASP A 165 14.46 -51.51 8.67
CA ASP A 165 15.34 -52.61 9.10
C ASP A 165 15.46 -53.58 7.92
N ALA A 166 16.62 -53.62 7.27
CA ALA A 166 17.22 -54.83 6.69
C ALA A 166 18.60 -54.52 6.06
N GLN A 167 19.60 -55.19 6.65
CA GLN A 167 20.92 -55.59 6.15
C GLN A 167 22.09 -54.59 6.22
#